data_AF-A0AAN7SSY5-F1
#
_entry.id   AF-A0AAN7SSY5-F1
#
_cell.length_a   1.000
_cell.length_b   1.000
_cell.length_c   1.000
_cell.angle_alpha   90.00
_cell.angle_beta   90.00
_cell.angle_gamma   90.00
#
_symmetry.space_group_name_H-M   'P 1'
#
loop_
_entity.id
_entity.type
_entity.pdbx_description
1 polymer ?
#
loop_
_entity_poly.entity_id
_entity_poly.type
_entity_poly.pdbx_seq_one_letter_code
_entity_poly.pdbx_strand_id
1 'polypeptide(L)'
;MYNTFSNELGMRFSWDGTKGTQKFKNLRLVYVIIDAVCLNKGSENAANDKIIKIIKAWLVRAKDRFNTALKSKNQEREQTPIRNYSISK
;
A
#
# COMPACT_ATOMS: atom_id res chain seq x y z
N MET A 1 -4.04 -1.80 -5.95
CA MET A 1 -3.28 -0.85 -5.10
C MET A 1 -1.83 -1.26 -4.88
N TYR A 2 -1.51 -2.51 -4.51
CA TYR A 2 -0.13 -2.91 -4.17
C TYR A 2 0.95 -2.60 -5.22
N ASN A 3 0.59 -2.61 -6.51
CA ASN A 3 1.51 -2.29 -7.62
C ASN A 3 1.42 -0.83 -8.09
N THR A 4 0.54 -0.03 -7.49
CA THR A 4 0.20 1.34 -7.94
C THR A 4 0.51 2.39 -6.87
N PHE A 5 0.48 2.00 -5.60
CA PHE A 5 0.68 2.90 -4.46
C PHE A 5 1.35 2.15 -3.31
N SER A 6 2.48 2.65 -2.83
CA SER A 6 3.22 1.99 -1.74
C SER A 6 2.54 2.22 -0.39
N ASN A 7 2.77 1.32 0.56
CA ASN A 7 2.26 1.49 1.93
C ASN A 7 2.86 2.72 2.62
N GLU A 8 4.14 3.00 2.38
CA GLU A 8 4.82 4.19 2.91
C GLU A 8 4.14 5.48 2.46
N LEU A 9 3.80 5.58 1.16
CA LEU A 9 3.06 6.73 0.64
C LEU A 9 1.63 6.73 1.15
N GLY A 10 0.99 5.55 1.20
CA GLY A 10 -0.34 5.32 1.78
C GLY A 10 -0.54 5.94 3.14
N MET A 11 0.46 5.88 4.01
CA MET A 11 0.40 6.46 5.37
C MET A 11 0.31 7.99 5.39
N ARG A 12 0.73 8.67 4.32
CA ARG A 12 0.73 10.14 4.24
C ARG A 12 -0.61 10.71 3.79
N PHE A 13 -1.56 9.85 3.41
CA PHE A 13 -2.85 10.25 2.86
C PHE A 13 -4.02 9.64 3.63
N SER A 14 -5.11 10.39 3.69
CA SER A 14 -6.44 9.88 4.02
C SER A 14 -7.43 10.43 2.99
N TRP A 15 -8.63 9.86 2.90
CA TRP A 15 -9.56 10.27 1.84
C TRP A 15 -9.90 11.76 1.89
N ASP A 16 -10.34 12.25 3.06
CA ASP A 16 -10.73 13.64 3.26
C ASP A 16 -9.60 14.53 3.79
N GLY A 17 -8.45 13.95 4.12
CA GLY A 17 -7.39 14.62 4.89
C GLY A 17 -7.74 14.67 6.37
N THR A 18 -6.76 14.41 7.22
CA THR A 18 -6.85 14.56 8.68
C THR A 18 -5.61 15.30 9.17
N LYS A 19 -5.54 15.63 10.47
CA LYS A 19 -4.35 16.28 11.04
C LYS A 19 -3.10 15.42 10.76
N GLY A 20 -2.19 15.93 9.93
CA GLY A 20 -0.97 15.24 9.52
C GLY A 20 -1.06 14.37 8.26
N THR A 21 -2.21 14.29 7.58
CA THR A 21 -2.34 13.58 6.29
C THR A 21 -2.93 14.44 5.18
N GLN A 22 -2.49 14.23 3.95
CA GLN A 22 -2.99 14.92 2.77
C GLN A 22 -4.28 14.28 2.23
N LYS A 23 -5.06 15.05 1.46
CA LYS A 23 -6.31 14.59 0.84
C LYS A 23 -6.02 13.68 -0.35
N PHE A 24 -6.29 12.39 -0.22
CA PHE A 24 -6.12 11.42 -1.32
C PHE A 24 -7.06 11.73 -2.48
N LYS A 25 -8.30 12.17 -2.18
CA LYS A 25 -9.32 12.47 -3.19
C LYS A 25 -8.92 13.57 -4.19
N ASN A 26 -7.92 14.38 -3.85
CA ASN A 26 -7.41 15.45 -4.72
C ASN A 26 -6.32 14.95 -5.69
N LEU A 27 -5.84 13.71 -5.55
CA LEU A 27 -4.82 13.17 -6.44
C LEU A 27 -5.45 12.76 -7.77
N ARG A 28 -4.78 13.09 -8.89
CA ARG A 28 -5.16 12.59 -10.22
C ARG A 28 -5.23 11.06 -10.29
N LEU A 29 -4.45 10.40 -9.43
CA LEU A 29 -4.44 8.95 -9.28
C LEU A 29 -5.83 8.36 -8.98
N VAL A 30 -6.72 9.09 -8.30
CA VAL A 30 -8.07 8.62 -7.98
C VAL A 30 -8.86 8.33 -9.25
N TYR A 31 -8.80 9.25 -10.23
CA TYR A 31 -9.47 9.07 -11.51
C TYR A 31 -8.89 7.87 -12.26
N VAL A 32 -7.56 7.75 -12.30
CA VAL A 32 -6.89 6.61 -12.93
C VAL A 32 -7.32 5.26 -12.32
N ILE A 33 -7.46 5.19 -10.98
CA ILE A 33 -7.91 3.96 -10.31
C ILE A 33 -9.36 3.65 -10.67
N ILE A 34 -10.25 4.65 -10.63
CA ILE A 34 -11.67 4.47 -10.95
C ILE A 34 -11.81 4.01 -12.40
N ASP A 35 -11.19 4.71 -13.34
CA ASP A 35 -11.24 4.37 -14.77
C ASP A 35 -10.69 2.96 -15.02
N ALA A 36 -9.55 2.60 -14.41
CA ALA A 36 -8.99 1.26 -14.55
C ALA A 36 -9.91 0.16 -14.02
N VAL A 37 -10.66 0.42 -12.93
CA VAL A 37 -11.65 -0.54 -12.42
C VAL A 37 -12.84 -0.65 -13.37
N CYS A 38 -13.34 0.47 -13.88
CA CYS A 38 -14.47 0.50 -14.82
C CYS A 38 -14.12 -0.09 -16.19
N LEU A 39 -12.86 -0.06 -16.61
CA LEU A 39 -12.41 -0.68 -17.86
C LEU A 39 -12.24 -2.21 -17.76
N ASN A 40 -12.24 -2.78 -16.56
CA ASN A 40 -12.08 -4.21 -16.37
C ASN A 40 -13.40 -4.96 -16.52
N LYS A 41 -13.38 -6.03 -17.33
CA LYS A 41 -14.56 -6.89 -17.56
C LYS A 41 -15.02 -7.49 -16.23
N GLY A 42 -16.29 -7.27 -15.89
CA GLY A 42 -16.89 -7.74 -14.63
C GLY A 42 -16.92 -6.71 -13.50
N SER A 43 -16.28 -5.55 -13.67
CA SER A 43 -16.44 -4.38 -12.78
C SER A 43 -16.86 -3.10 -13.50
N GLU A 44 -17.25 -3.20 -14.77
CA GLU A 44 -17.65 -2.07 -15.62
C GLU A 44 -18.80 -1.21 -15.05
N ASN A 45 -19.72 -1.81 -14.31
CA ASN A 45 -20.85 -1.13 -13.68
C ASN A 45 -20.64 -0.89 -12.18
N ALA A 46 -19.40 -0.95 -11.70
CA ALA A 46 -19.10 -0.68 -10.30
C ALA A 46 -19.37 0.79 -9.99
N ALA A 47 -20.32 1.06 -9.08
CA ALA A 47 -20.57 2.41 -8.60
C ALA A 47 -19.31 3.00 -7.96
N ASN A 48 -19.00 4.26 -8.28
CA ASN A 48 -17.85 4.99 -7.74
C ASN A 48 -17.76 4.89 -6.21
N ASP A 49 -18.88 4.93 -5.50
CA ASP A 49 -18.92 4.80 -4.04
C ASP A 49 -18.35 3.48 -3.53
N LYS A 50 -18.57 2.37 -4.25
CA LYS A 50 -17.99 1.06 -3.90
C LYS A 50 -16.47 1.08 -4.09
N ILE A 51 -15.98 1.68 -5.17
CA ILE A 51 -14.55 1.82 -5.45
C ILE A 51 -13.89 2.71 -4.38
N ILE A 52 -14.50 3.86 -4.11
CA ILE A 52 -14.04 4.81 -3.07
C ILE A 52 -14.00 4.13 -1.70
N LYS A 53 -15.00 3.31 -1.35
CA LYS A 53 -15.02 2.54 -0.10
C LYS A 53 -13.82 1.59 0.00
N ILE A 54 -13.45 0.92 -1.09
CA ILE A 54 -12.28 0.04 -1.14
C ILE A 54 -10.98 0.85 -1.00
N ILE A 55 -10.86 1.99 -1.70
CA ILE A 55 -9.69 2.88 -1.58
C ILE A 55 -9.53 3.35 -0.13
N LYS A 56 -10.61 3.84 0.49
CA LYS A 56 -10.64 4.24 1.91
C LYS A 56 -10.14 3.13 2.83
N ALA A 57 -10.71 1.92 2.69
CA ALA A 57 -10.31 0.77 3.50
C ALA A 57 -8.84 0.39 3.30
N TRP A 58 -8.33 0.53 2.07
CA TRP A 58 -6.93 0.26 1.77
C TRP A 58 -5.99 1.30 2.42
N LEU A 59 -6.34 2.59 2.38
CA LEU A 59 -5.55 3.67 2.99
C LEU A 59 -5.47 3.53 4.52
N VAL A 60 -6.60 3.25 5.19
CA VAL A 60 -6.65 3.06 6.65
C VAL A 60 -5.65 1.99 7.12
N ARG A 61 -5.52 0.91 6.35
CA ARG A 61 -4.63 -0.22 6.67
C ARG A 61 -3.18 -0.02 6.20
N ALA A 62 -2.83 1.10 5.56
CA ALA A 62 -1.48 1.29 5.01
C ALA A 62 -0.38 1.25 6.09
N LYS A 63 -0.64 1.86 7.25
CA LYS A 63 0.27 1.85 8.39
C LYS A 63 0.52 0.44 8.92
N ASP A 64 -0.55 -0.34 9.11
CA ASP A 64 -0.46 -1.71 9.62
C ASP A 64 0.34 -2.60 8.68
N ARG A 65 0.07 -2.48 7.37
CA ARG A 65 0.82 -3.22 6.33
C ARG A 65 2.29 -2.81 6.28
N PHE A 66 2.59 -1.52 6.41
CA PHE A 66 3.98 -1.03 6.46
C PHE A 66 4.73 -1.61 7.67
N ASN A 67 4.14 -1.54 8.85
CA ASN A 67 4.74 -2.08 10.07
C ASN A 67 4.93 -3.60 10.00
N THR A 68 3.97 -4.32 9.43
CA THR A 68 4.07 -5.78 9.24
C THR A 68 5.24 -6.12 8.32
N ALA A 69 5.37 -5.41 7.20
CA ALA A 69 6.49 -5.60 6.27
C ALA A 69 7.86 -5.31 6.88
N LEU A 70 7.96 -4.31 7.78
CA LEU A 70 9.21 -4.05 8.52
C LEU A 70 9.57 -5.17 9.49
N LYS A 71 8.59 -5.73 10.21
CA LYS A 71 8.82 -6.85 11.13
C LYS A 71 9.35 -8.08 10.41
N SER A 72 8.74 -8.45 9.27
CA SER A 72 9.20 -9.59 8.47
C SER A 72 10.64 -9.41 7.98
N LYS A 73 11.02 -8.21 7.53
CA LYS A 73 12.40 -7.91 7.11
C LYS A 73 13.42 -8.01 8.23
N ASN A 74 13.05 -7.63 9.46
CA ASN A 74 13.95 -7.74 10.60
C ASN A 74 14.17 -9.21 11.00
N GLN A 75 13.12 -10.03 10.95
CA GLN A 75 13.23 -11.47 11.21
C GLN A 75 14.11 -12.20 10.18
N GLU A 76 14.05 -11.82 8.91
CA GLU A 76 14.92 -12.36 7.86
C GLU A 76 16.40 -11.98 8.07
N ARG A 77 16.68 -10.75 8.52
CA ARG A 77 18.04 -10.29 8.81
C ARG A 77 18.66 -10.96 10.04
N GLU A 78 17.84 -11.32 11.02
CA GLU A 78 18.31 -12.04 12.21
C GLU A 78 18.58 -13.54 11.94
N GLN A 79 18.09 -14.09 10.82
CA GLN A 79 18.26 -15.49 10.43
C GLN A 79 19.39 -15.72 9.40
N THR A 80 20.08 -14.69 8.90
CA THR A 80 21.26 -14.93 8.03
C THR A 80 22.37 -15.62 8.83
N PRO A 81 22.74 -16.88 8.50
CA PRO A 81 23.78 -17.58 9.22
C PRO A 81 25.12 -16.91 8.91
N ILE A 82 25.91 -16.62 9.95
CA ILE A 82 27.31 -16.23 9.82
C ILE A 82 28.02 -17.36 9.07
N ARG A 83 28.26 -17.19 7.76
CA ARG A 83 29.16 -18.07 7.02
C ARG A 83 30.56 -17.83 7.57
N ASN A 84 30.96 -18.63 8.55
CA ASN A 84 32.34 -18.74 8.99
C ASN A 84 33.16 -19.25 7.79
N TYR A 85 33.82 -18.36 7.07
CA TYR A 85 34.88 -18.77 6.17
C TYR A 85 36.05 -19.23 7.03
N SER A 86 36.21 -20.54 7.16
CA SER A 86 37.40 -21.15 7.73
C SER A 86 38.59 -20.77 6.87
N ILE A 87 39.46 -19.90 7.40
CA ILE A 87 40.77 -19.61 6.81
C ILE A 87 41.63 -20.85 7.06
N SER A 88 41.78 -21.68 6.03
CA SER A 88 42.76 -22.75 6.01
C SER A 88 44.16 -22.14 5.96
N LYS A 89 44.98 -22.45 6.96
CA LYS A 89 46.41 -22.16 6.99
C LYS A 89 47.18 -23.04 6.01
#